data_AF-A0AA38FQV9-F1
#
_entry.id   AF-A0AA38FQV9-F1
#
_cell.length_a   1.000
_cell.length_b   1.000
_cell.length_c   1.000
_cell.angle_alpha   90.00
_cell.angle_beta   90.00
_cell.angle_gamma   90.00
#
_symmetry.space_group_name_H-M   'P 1'
#
loop_
_entity.id
_entity.type
_entity.pdbx_description
1 polymer ?
#
loop_
_entity_poly.entity_id
_entity_poly.type
_entity_poly.pdbx_seq_one_letter_code
_entity_poly.pdbx_strand_id
1 'polypeptide(L)'
;METVVIKEVCLNKFMKTESKKNRSSEYENEKVLVEEIVKLERRIFPKHESLASSLYEELQKRNCGMIYACAAAEKKISLVGYVMYSWPSCLHASINKLAVREEYRRQGHGEALLMAAVEKCKTRNVQSISLHVDPIRTAAVSLYQKLG
;
A
#
# COMPACT_ATOMS: atom_id res chain seq x y z
N MET A 1 -13.96 20.10 1.15
CA MET A 1 -13.53 18.89 0.39
C MET A 1 -12.18 18.51 0.94
N GLU A 2 -12.04 17.31 1.49
CA GLU A 2 -10.72 16.78 1.89
C GLU A 2 -9.95 16.36 0.63
N THR A 3 -8.74 16.88 0.46
CA THR A 3 -7.89 16.50 -0.67
C THR A 3 -7.17 15.21 -0.32
N VAL A 4 -7.45 14.12 -1.06
CA VAL A 4 -6.73 12.86 -0.91
C VAL A 4 -5.58 12.80 -1.91
N VAL A 5 -4.38 12.56 -1.40
CA VAL A 5 -3.14 12.47 -2.17
C VAL A 5 -2.64 11.03 -2.12
N ILE A 6 -2.35 10.46 -3.29
CA ILE A 6 -1.74 9.13 -3.42
C ILE A 6 -0.23 9.30 -3.51
N LYS A 7 0.50 8.55 -2.69
CA LYS A 7 1.97 8.58 -2.59
C LYS A 7 2.52 7.16 -2.62
N GLU A 8 3.71 7.01 -3.16
CA GLU A 8 4.44 5.74 -3.18
C GLU A 8 5.49 5.72 -2.06
N VAL A 9 5.58 4.62 -1.31
CA VAL A 9 6.72 4.35 -0.43
C VAL A 9 7.69 3.43 -1.17
N CYS A 10 8.90 3.91 -1.42
CA CYS A 10 10.02 3.11 -1.93
C CYS A 10 11.09 3.00 -0.84
N LEU A 11 11.00 1.97 0.02
CA LEU A 11 11.95 1.76 1.13
C LEU A 11 13.38 1.39 0.70
N ASN A 12 13.64 1.16 -0.59
CA ASN A 12 15.02 1.03 -1.10
C ASN A 12 15.88 2.30 -0.88
N LYS A 13 15.27 3.43 -0.52
CA LYS A 13 15.98 4.62 -0.02
C LYS A 13 16.32 4.58 1.48
N PHE A 14 15.63 3.79 2.29
CA PHE A 14 15.71 3.77 3.76
C PHE A 14 17.03 3.18 4.29
N MET A 15 17.53 2.10 3.65
CA MET A 15 18.74 1.39 4.08
C MET A 15 20.04 1.89 3.44
N LYS A 16 19.97 2.67 2.33
CA LYS A 16 21.18 3.21 1.68
C LYS A 16 21.72 4.48 2.36
N THR A 17 21.10 4.92 3.45
CA THR A 17 21.35 6.22 4.08
C THR A 17 22.00 6.14 5.46
N GLU A 18 22.67 5.04 5.79
CA GLU A 18 23.67 5.06 6.88
C GLU A 18 24.88 5.97 6.57
N SER A 19 24.95 6.56 5.37
CA SER A 19 25.99 7.51 5.01
C SER A 19 25.44 8.72 4.24
N LYS A 20 24.78 9.65 4.93
CA LYS A 20 24.87 11.11 4.74
C LYS A 20 23.86 11.86 5.61
N LYS A 21 24.40 12.51 6.63
CA LYS A 21 23.76 13.35 7.65
C LYS A 21 23.22 14.65 7.02
N ASN A 22 21.98 14.65 6.51
CA ASN A 22 21.16 15.88 6.35
C ASN A 22 19.67 15.64 6.02
N ARG A 23 18.97 14.69 6.68
CA ARG A 23 17.59 14.32 6.31
C ARG A 23 16.73 13.75 7.45
N SER A 24 16.81 14.29 8.67
CA SER A 24 16.20 13.70 9.88
C SER A 24 14.67 13.78 10.01
N SER A 25 14.00 14.77 9.42
CA SER A 25 12.54 14.95 9.57
C SER A 25 11.69 14.06 8.65
N GLU A 26 12.21 13.69 7.48
CA GLU A 26 11.47 12.90 6.47
C GLU A 26 11.40 11.42 6.89
N TYR A 27 12.46 10.87 7.47
CA TYR A 27 12.48 9.50 8.01
C TYR A 27 11.54 9.32 9.20
N GLU A 28 11.42 10.32 10.08
CA GLU A 28 10.50 10.27 11.21
C GLU A 28 9.05 10.17 10.73
N ASN A 29 8.70 10.93 9.69
CA ASN A 29 7.38 10.87 9.06
C ASN A 29 7.10 9.53 8.38
N GLU A 30 8.09 8.92 7.74
CA GLU A 30 7.96 7.57 7.14
C GLU A 30 7.75 6.50 8.21
N LYS A 31 8.49 6.56 9.33
CA LYS A 31 8.32 5.62 10.44
C LYS A 31 6.94 5.71 11.06
N VAL A 32 6.47 6.93 11.35
CA VAL A 32 5.11 7.19 11.85
C VAL A 32 4.05 6.67 10.87
N LEU A 33 4.25 6.84 9.57
CA LEU A 33 3.36 6.30 8.54
C LEU A 33 3.32 4.77 8.57
N VAL A 34 4.47 4.10 8.64
CA VAL A 34 4.52 2.63 8.72
C VAL A 34 3.80 2.14 9.98
N GLU A 35 3.96 2.82 11.12
CA GLU A 35 3.21 2.49 12.34
C GLU A 35 1.69 2.65 12.17
N GLU A 36 1.22 3.69 11.47
CA GLU A 36 -0.20 3.84 11.14
C GLU A 36 -0.72 2.74 10.22
N ILE A 37 0.10 2.27 9.26
CA ILE A 37 -0.24 1.12 8.40
C ILE A 37 -0.29 -0.16 9.23
N VAL A 38 0.64 -0.38 10.16
CA VAL A 38 0.62 -1.54 11.08
C VAL A 38 -0.64 -1.54 11.96
N LYS A 39 -1.06 -0.38 12.47
CA LYS A 39 -2.32 -0.25 13.22
C LYS A 39 -3.53 -0.56 12.35
N LEU A 40 -3.54 -0.06 11.11
CA LEU A 40 -4.60 -0.33 10.15
C LEU A 40 -4.70 -1.82 9.81
N GLU A 41 -3.56 -2.47 9.56
CA GLU A 41 -3.43 -3.91 9.32
C GLU A 41 -4.06 -4.74 10.44
N ARG A 42 -3.69 -4.45 11.70
CA ARG A 42 -4.24 -5.16 12.88
C ARG A 42 -5.74 -4.97 13.07
N ARG A 43 -6.30 -3.85 12.59
CA ARG A 43 -7.71 -3.53 12.70
C ARG A 43 -8.54 -4.20 11.60
N ILE A 44 -8.00 -4.31 10.39
CA ILE A 44 -8.72 -4.84 9.22
C ILE A 44 -8.58 -6.35 9.08
N PHE A 45 -7.38 -6.89 9.33
CA PHE A 45 -7.08 -8.29 9.07
C PHE A 45 -6.96 -9.10 10.35
N PRO A 46 -7.46 -10.36 10.38
CA PRO A 46 -7.22 -11.26 11.50
C PRO A 46 -5.72 -11.57 11.61
N LYS A 47 -5.26 -11.99 12.81
CA LYS A 47 -3.83 -12.17 13.13
C LYS A 47 -3.07 -13.06 12.12
N HIS A 48 -3.71 -14.10 11.58
CA HIS A 48 -3.07 -15.04 10.65
C HIS A 48 -2.98 -14.52 9.22
N GLU A 49 -3.74 -13.49 8.86
CA GLU A 49 -3.65 -12.83 7.56
C GLU A 49 -2.86 -11.52 7.61
N SER A 50 -2.79 -10.88 8.77
CA SER A 50 -2.19 -9.55 8.89
C SER A 50 -0.68 -9.57 8.66
N LEU A 51 -0.16 -8.59 7.91
CA LEU A 51 1.28 -8.37 7.75
C LEU A 51 1.86 -7.48 8.87
N ALA A 52 1.08 -7.13 9.89
CA ALA A 52 1.51 -6.18 10.92
C ALA A 52 2.85 -6.52 11.60
N SER A 53 3.23 -7.80 11.72
CA SER A 53 4.49 -8.24 12.30
C SER A 53 5.66 -8.30 11.31
N SER A 54 5.38 -8.50 10.02
CA SER A 54 6.39 -8.70 8.96
C SER A 54 6.42 -7.56 7.92
N LEU A 55 5.64 -6.50 8.12
CA LEU A 55 5.50 -5.40 7.17
C LEU A 55 6.85 -4.78 6.77
N TYR A 56 7.75 -4.59 7.75
CA TYR A 56 9.08 -4.06 7.50
C TYR A 56 9.93 -4.99 6.63
N GLU A 57 9.87 -6.29 6.87
CA GLU A 57 10.60 -7.30 6.10
C GLU A 57 10.09 -7.37 4.66
N GLU A 58 8.76 -7.29 4.47
CA GLU A 58 8.15 -7.24 3.14
C GLU A 58 8.59 -6.00 2.35
N LEU A 59 8.68 -4.85 3.00
CA LEU A 59 9.09 -3.60 2.37
C LEU A 59 10.58 -3.53 2.01
N GLN A 60 11.42 -4.40 2.60
CA GLN A 60 12.84 -4.52 2.27
C GLN A 60 13.09 -5.37 1.02
N LYS A 61 12.09 -6.12 0.54
CA LYS A 61 12.23 -6.96 -0.65
C LYS A 61 12.35 -6.09 -1.91
N ARG A 62 13.32 -6.43 -2.76
CA ARG A 62 13.61 -5.67 -4.00
C ARG A 62 12.48 -5.68 -5.02
N ASN A 63 11.68 -6.74 -4.99
CA ASN A 63 10.58 -7.02 -5.90
C ASN A 63 9.21 -6.74 -5.27
N CYS A 64 9.15 -5.84 -4.29
CA CYS A 64 7.94 -5.41 -3.60
C CYS A 64 7.83 -3.89 -3.59
N GLY A 65 6.60 -3.38 -3.60
CA GLY A 65 6.28 -1.95 -3.55
C GLY A 65 5.01 -1.71 -2.75
N MET A 66 4.90 -0.50 -2.19
CA MET A 66 3.72 -0.07 -1.46
C MET A 66 3.32 1.34 -1.88
N ILE A 67 2.04 1.54 -2.13
CA ILE A 67 1.42 2.84 -2.39
C ILE A 67 0.39 3.08 -1.31
N TYR A 68 0.28 4.32 -0.84
CA TYR A 68 -0.66 4.72 0.19
C TYR A 68 -1.38 6.00 -0.22
N ALA A 69 -2.58 6.17 0.31
CA ALA A 69 -3.38 7.37 0.17
C ALA A 69 -3.45 8.07 1.52
N CYS A 70 -3.35 9.40 1.51
CA CYS A 70 -3.55 10.23 2.69
C CYS A 70 -4.54 11.35 2.40
N ALA A 71 -5.42 11.63 3.35
CA ALA A 71 -6.24 12.82 3.36
C ALA A 71 -5.48 13.95 4.06
N ALA A 72 -5.48 15.13 3.46
CA ALA A 72 -4.95 16.34 4.08
C ALA A 72 -6.12 17.23 4.52
N ALA A 73 -6.27 17.40 5.83
CA ALA A 73 -7.21 18.33 6.45
C ALA A 73 -6.48 19.20 7.48
N GLU A 74 -6.57 20.52 7.35
CA GLU A 74 -6.20 21.49 8.40
C GLU A 74 -4.86 21.24 9.12
N LYS A 75 -3.82 20.87 8.36
CA LYS A 75 -2.44 20.54 8.83
C LYS A 75 -2.24 19.14 9.42
N LYS A 76 -3.24 18.26 9.37
CA LYS A 76 -3.10 16.84 9.72
C LYS A 76 -3.17 15.97 8.46
N ILE A 77 -2.14 15.16 8.26
CA ILE A 77 -2.11 14.11 7.23
C ILE A 77 -2.64 12.84 7.90
N SER A 78 -3.75 12.30 7.37
CA SER A 78 -4.35 11.06 7.88
C SER A 78 -4.27 9.97 6.83
N LEU A 79 -3.76 8.80 7.21
CA LEU A 79 -3.72 7.63 6.34
C LEU A 79 -5.15 7.22 5.95
N VAL A 80 -5.43 7.13 4.65
CA VAL A 80 -6.72 6.68 4.10
C VAL A 80 -6.68 5.18 3.81
N GLY A 81 -5.58 4.70 3.25
CA GLY A 81 -5.41 3.30 2.87
C GLY A 81 -4.09 3.04 2.19
N TYR A 82 -3.80 1.78 1.91
CA TYR A 82 -2.59 1.37 1.20
C TYR A 82 -2.85 0.14 0.33
N VAL A 83 -1.95 -0.06 -0.62
CA VAL A 83 -1.84 -1.26 -1.44
C VAL A 83 -0.38 -1.70 -1.44
N MET A 84 -0.16 -3.01 -1.30
CA MET A 84 1.14 -3.65 -1.43
C MET A 84 1.09 -4.62 -2.61
N TYR A 85 2.13 -4.59 -3.42
CA TYR A 85 2.27 -5.42 -4.61
C TYR A 85 3.70 -5.92 -4.77
N SER A 86 3.85 -7.06 -5.43
CA SER A 86 5.15 -7.66 -5.73
C SER A 86 5.23 -8.08 -7.20
N TRP A 87 6.45 -8.13 -7.73
CA TRP A 87 6.74 -8.54 -9.11
C TRP A 87 7.96 -9.48 -9.13
N PRO A 88 7.79 -10.77 -8.81
CA PRO A 88 8.91 -11.72 -8.80
C PRO A 88 9.65 -11.82 -10.14
N SER A 89 8.97 -11.58 -11.26
CA SER A 89 9.55 -11.58 -12.60
C SER A 89 8.76 -10.65 -13.54
N CYS A 90 9.24 -10.46 -14.77
CA CYS A 90 8.49 -9.78 -15.83
C CYS A 90 7.31 -10.62 -16.38
N LEU A 91 7.08 -11.83 -15.89
CA LEU A 91 5.92 -12.63 -16.31
C LEU A 91 4.71 -12.33 -15.43
N HIS A 92 4.94 -12.02 -14.15
CA HIS A 92 3.88 -12.01 -13.15
C HIS A 92 4.10 -10.98 -12.05
N ALA A 93 3.02 -10.28 -11.69
CA ALA A 93 2.90 -9.49 -10.48
C ALA A 93 1.74 -9.98 -9.62
N SER A 94 1.78 -9.65 -8.34
CA SER A 94 0.69 -9.94 -7.41
C SER A 94 0.35 -8.74 -6.56
N ILE A 95 -0.94 -8.46 -6.36
CA ILE A 95 -1.42 -7.55 -5.34
C ILE A 95 -1.57 -8.35 -4.05
N ASN A 96 -0.69 -8.09 -3.08
CA ASN A 96 -0.59 -8.88 -1.87
C ASN A 96 -1.53 -8.38 -0.77
N LYS A 97 -1.71 -7.06 -0.67
CA LYS A 97 -2.63 -6.43 0.29
C LYS A 97 -3.26 -5.18 -0.31
N LEU A 98 -4.53 -4.96 0.00
CA LEU A 98 -5.23 -3.70 -0.23
C LEU A 98 -6.14 -3.45 0.97
N ALA A 99 -6.00 -2.28 1.59
CA ALA A 99 -6.82 -1.90 2.72
C ALA A 99 -7.14 -0.41 2.70
N VAL A 100 -8.41 -0.09 2.97
CA VAL A 100 -8.89 1.29 3.12
C VAL A 100 -9.60 1.39 4.47
N ARG A 101 -9.29 2.45 5.21
CA ARG A 101 -9.96 2.80 6.48
C ARG A 101 -11.46 2.87 6.26
N GLU A 102 -12.21 2.39 7.24
CA GLU A 102 -13.66 2.22 7.12
C GLU A 102 -14.38 3.51 6.77
N GLU A 103 -13.99 4.62 7.40
CA GLU A 103 -14.56 5.96 7.15
C GLU A 103 -14.34 6.46 5.71
N TYR A 104 -13.38 5.89 4.98
CA TYR A 104 -12.98 6.29 3.63
C TYR A 104 -13.36 5.24 2.56
N ARG A 105 -14.12 4.20 2.93
CA ARG A 105 -14.59 3.20 1.95
C ARG A 105 -15.69 3.77 1.08
N ARG A 106 -15.92 3.12 -0.08
CA ARG A 106 -16.97 3.46 -1.06
C ARG A 106 -16.86 4.88 -1.67
N GLN A 107 -15.68 5.50 -1.54
CA GLN A 107 -15.35 6.83 -2.08
C GLN A 107 -14.33 6.76 -3.25
N GLY A 108 -14.11 5.58 -3.82
CA GLY A 108 -13.18 5.38 -4.94
C GLY A 108 -11.70 5.21 -4.55
N HIS A 109 -11.33 5.34 -3.27
CA HIS A 109 -9.92 5.23 -2.86
C HIS A 109 -9.31 3.84 -3.06
N GLY A 110 -10.08 2.76 -2.86
CA GLY A 110 -9.59 1.40 -3.11
C GLY A 110 -9.29 1.15 -4.59
N GLU A 111 -10.15 1.67 -5.47
CA GLU A 111 -9.97 1.64 -6.92
C GLU A 111 -8.75 2.44 -7.36
N ALA A 112 -8.61 3.68 -6.85
CA ALA A 112 -7.48 4.52 -7.18
C ALA A 112 -6.14 3.93 -6.73
N LEU A 113 -6.07 3.35 -5.52
CA LEU A 113 -4.90 2.64 -5.04
C LEU A 113 -4.56 1.44 -5.93
N LEU A 114 -5.55 0.61 -6.24
CA LEU A 114 -5.35 -0.59 -7.05
C LEU A 114 -4.91 -0.24 -8.47
N MET A 115 -5.53 0.74 -9.11
CA MET A 115 -5.10 1.22 -10.43
C MET A 115 -3.67 1.76 -10.39
N ALA A 116 -3.30 2.52 -9.36
CA ALA A 116 -1.92 3.00 -9.20
C ALA A 116 -0.92 1.84 -9.10
N ALA A 117 -1.25 0.77 -8.36
CA ALA A 117 -0.41 -0.43 -8.28
C ALA A 117 -0.33 -1.16 -9.63
N VAL A 118 -1.44 -1.30 -10.35
CA VAL A 118 -1.48 -1.91 -11.69
C VAL A 118 -0.59 -1.13 -12.66
N GLU A 119 -0.66 0.19 -12.68
CA GLU A 119 0.20 1.02 -13.53
C GLU A 119 1.69 0.85 -13.17
N LYS A 120 2.03 0.77 -11.87
CA LYS A 120 3.41 0.48 -11.45
C LYS A 120 3.88 -0.89 -11.92
N CYS A 121 3.05 -1.92 -11.81
CA CYS A 121 3.36 -3.24 -12.34
C CYS A 121 3.58 -3.22 -13.86
N LYS A 122 2.74 -2.49 -14.62
CA LYS A 122 2.88 -2.34 -16.08
C LYS A 122 4.22 -1.72 -16.49
N THR A 123 4.76 -0.77 -15.73
CA THR A 123 6.11 -0.21 -16.01
C THR A 123 7.23 -1.26 -15.96
N ARG A 124 6.97 -2.44 -15.39
CA ARG A 124 7.91 -3.56 -15.31
C ARG A 124 7.67 -4.63 -16.38
N ASN A 125 6.82 -4.34 -17.38
CA ASN A 125 6.45 -5.23 -18.47
C ASN A 125 5.93 -6.59 -18.00
N VAL A 126 5.14 -6.60 -16.91
CA VAL A 126 4.49 -7.83 -16.44
C VAL A 126 3.40 -8.28 -17.40
N GLN A 127 3.28 -9.58 -17.65
CA GLN A 127 2.24 -10.12 -18.53
C GLN A 127 0.91 -10.33 -17.83
N SER A 128 0.93 -10.53 -16.51
CA SER A 128 -0.27 -10.78 -15.71
C SER A 128 -0.13 -10.22 -14.30
N ILE A 129 -1.26 -9.87 -13.70
CA ILE A 129 -1.37 -9.46 -12.29
C ILE A 129 -2.41 -10.36 -11.64
N SER A 130 -2.08 -10.98 -10.52
CA SER A 130 -3.03 -11.78 -9.72
C SER A 130 -3.27 -11.17 -8.34
N LEU A 131 -4.36 -11.59 -7.72
CA LEU A 131 -4.63 -11.36 -6.31
C LEU A 131 -5.46 -12.52 -5.77
N HIS A 132 -5.44 -12.68 -4.45
CA HIS A 132 -6.30 -13.62 -3.75
C HIS A 132 -7.24 -12.87 -2.81
N VAL A 133 -8.50 -13.26 -2.82
CA VAL A 133 -9.53 -12.72 -1.94
C VAL A 133 -10.47 -13.84 -1.52
N ASP A 134 -10.90 -13.80 -0.26
CA ASP A 134 -11.96 -14.69 0.21
C ASP A 134 -13.30 -14.27 -0.43
N PRO A 135 -14.05 -15.19 -1.05
CA PRO A 135 -15.36 -14.89 -1.65
C PRO A 135 -16.36 -14.19 -0.71
N ILE A 136 -16.24 -14.42 0.61
CA ILE A 136 -17.09 -13.78 1.63
C ILE A 136 -16.86 -12.26 1.68
N ARG A 137 -15.69 -11.77 1.26
CA ARG A 137 -15.36 -10.34 1.19
C ARG A 137 -15.96 -9.69 -0.07
N THR A 138 -17.28 -9.72 -0.18
CA THR A 138 -18.07 -9.31 -1.37
C THR A 138 -17.72 -7.90 -1.87
N ALA A 139 -17.47 -6.94 -0.98
CA ALA A 139 -17.07 -5.59 -1.35
C ALA A 139 -15.71 -5.54 -2.08
N ALA A 140 -14.76 -6.39 -1.68
CA ALA A 140 -13.47 -6.51 -2.34
C ALA A 140 -13.59 -7.28 -3.66
N VAL A 141 -14.34 -8.38 -3.68
CA VAL A 141 -14.64 -9.14 -4.90
C VAL A 141 -15.24 -8.24 -5.98
N SER A 142 -16.26 -7.45 -5.63
CA SER A 142 -16.90 -6.51 -6.55
C SER A 142 -15.93 -5.42 -7.06
N LEU A 143 -15.02 -4.93 -6.22
CA LEU A 143 -13.98 -4.00 -6.62
C LEU A 143 -13.04 -4.61 -7.65
N TYR A 144 -12.57 -5.84 -7.40
CA TYR A 144 -11.62 -6.51 -8.28
C TYR A 144 -12.26 -6.87 -9.63
N GLN A 145 -13.46 -7.46 -9.61
CA GLN A 145 -14.20 -7.80 -10.83
C GLN A 145 -14.48 -6.59 -11.74
N LYS A 146 -14.65 -5.39 -11.16
CA LYS A 146 -14.83 -4.15 -11.93
C LYS A 146 -13.59 -3.82 -12.77
N LEU A 147 -12.40 -4.20 -12.32
CA LEU A 147 -11.12 -3.79 -12.90
C LEU A 147 -10.49 -4.84 -13.84
N GLY A 148 -11.11 -6.02 -13.96
CA GLY A 148 -10.67 -7.13 -14.80
C GLY A 148 -9.90 -8.20 -14.04
#